data_AF-A0AAX2AD87-F1
#
_entry.id   AF-A0AAX2AD87-F1
#
_cell.length_a   1.000
_cell.length_b   1.000
_cell.length_c   1.000
_cell.angle_alpha   90.00
_cell.angle_beta   90.00
_cell.angle_gamma   90.00
#
_symmetry.space_group_name_H-M   'P 1'
#
loop_
_entity.id
_entity.type
_entity.pdbx_description
1 polymer ?
#
loop_
_entity_poly.entity_id
_entity_poly.type
_entity_poly.pdbx_seq_one_letter_code
_entity_poly.pdbx_strand_id
1 'polypeptide(L)'
;MNISSEIIFTSMLQALISKYGVMLTSKDCAEALGISTRTLDERRKAAIDCPEFIEAKKGIMFPVQNVVNYQLEKSKQCIKVDY
;
A
#
# COMPACT_ATOMS: atom_id res chain seq x y z
N MET A 1 -6.46 4.96 -23.34
CA MET A 1 -7.42 5.53 -22.38
C MET A 1 -6.59 6.26 -21.32
N ASN A 2 -6.64 7.59 -21.25
CA ASN A 2 -5.86 8.34 -20.27
C ASN A 2 -6.72 8.50 -19.00
N ILE A 3 -6.61 7.56 -18.08
CA ILE A 3 -7.36 7.60 -16.81
C ILE A 3 -6.62 8.57 -15.89
N SER A 4 -7.31 9.57 -15.35
CA SER A 4 -6.71 10.51 -14.38
C SER A 4 -6.20 9.77 -13.15
N SER A 5 -4.99 10.13 -12.69
CA SER A 5 -4.42 9.59 -11.44
C SER A 5 -5.34 9.82 -10.23
N GLU A 6 -6.13 10.89 -10.24
CA GLU A 6 -7.12 11.17 -9.19
C GLU A 6 -8.26 10.14 -9.17
N ILE A 7 -8.69 9.67 -10.34
CA ILE A 7 -9.73 8.63 -10.46
C ILE A 7 -9.17 7.32 -9.90
N ILE A 8 -7.96 6.93 -10.31
CA ILE A 8 -7.32 5.70 -9.83
C ILE A 8 -7.12 5.77 -8.31
N PHE A 9 -6.60 6.89 -7.79
CA PHE A 9 -6.43 7.11 -6.36
C PHE A 9 -7.75 6.95 -5.62
N THR A 10 -8.80 7.65 -6.05
CA THR A 10 -10.11 7.64 -5.38
C THR A 10 -10.74 6.25 -5.42
N SER A 11 -10.67 5.54 -6.55
CA SER A 11 -11.19 4.18 -6.69
C SER A 11 -10.45 3.18 -5.81
N MET A 12 -9.11 3.23 -5.76
CA MET A 12 -8.31 2.36 -4.88
C MET A 12 -8.57 2.68 -3.41
N LEU A 13 -8.65 3.96 -3.06
CA LEU A 13 -8.94 4.42 -1.70
C LEU A 13 -10.30 3.90 -1.23
N GLN A 14 -11.36 4.08 -2.02
CA GLN A 14 -12.70 3.58 -1.69
C GLN A 14 -12.73 2.05 -1.57
N ALA A 15 -12.05 1.32 -2.47
CA ALA A 15 -12.02 -0.13 -2.43
C ALA A 15 -11.34 -0.64 -1.14
N LEU A 16 -10.19 -0.06 -0.77
CA LEU A 16 -9.48 -0.46 0.44
C LEU A 16 -10.23 -0.02 1.71
N ILE A 17 -10.83 1.17 1.75
CA ILE A 17 -11.67 1.61 2.87
C ILE A 17 -12.86 0.68 3.06
N SER A 18 -13.52 0.27 1.98
CA SER A 18 -14.68 -0.62 2.07
C SER A 18 -14.32 -2.01 2.60
N LYS A 19 -13.09 -2.48 2.36
CA LYS A 19 -12.65 -3.81 2.78
C LYS A 19 -11.99 -3.84 4.16
N TYR A 20 -11.14 -2.85 4.47
CA TYR A 20 -10.27 -2.86 5.65
C TYR A 20 -10.51 -1.68 6.61
N GLY A 21 -11.30 -0.68 6.20
CA GLY A 21 -11.43 0.59 6.90
C GLY A 21 -10.28 1.56 6.59
N VAL A 22 -10.15 2.61 7.40
CA VAL A 22 -9.18 3.70 7.18
C VAL A 22 -7.74 3.35 7.60
N MET A 23 -7.56 2.29 8.38
CA MET A 23 -6.28 1.84 8.92
C MET A 23 -6.10 0.35 8.67
N LEU A 24 -5.06 -0.02 7.94
CA LEU A 24 -4.72 -1.41 7.67
C LEU A 24 -3.76 -1.93 8.75
N THR A 25 -3.99 -3.15 9.24
CA THR A 25 -2.97 -3.87 10.03
C THR A 25 -1.81 -4.32 9.12
N SER A 26 -0.70 -4.79 9.69
CA SER A 26 0.38 -5.39 8.89
C SER A 26 -0.10 -6.56 8.01
N LYS A 27 -1.10 -7.31 8.46
CA LYS A 27 -1.68 -8.41 7.68
C LYS A 27 -2.45 -7.87 6.47
N ASP A 28 -3.32 -6.90 6.70
CA ASP A 28 -4.15 -6.30 5.64
C ASP A 28 -3.29 -5.55 4.62
N CYS A 29 -2.26 -4.84 5.08
CA CYS A 29 -1.33 -4.13 4.22
C CYS A 29 -0.54 -5.12 3.34
N ALA A 30 -0.03 -6.22 3.91
CA ALA A 30 0.66 -7.24 3.13
C ALA A 30 -0.25 -7.86 2.05
N GLU A 31 -1.51 -8.14 2.41
CA GLU A 31 -2.53 -8.62 1.46
C GLU A 31 -2.80 -7.60 0.35
N ALA A 32 -3.01 -6.33 0.69
CA ALA A 32 -3.26 -5.26 -0.28
C ALA A 32 -2.08 -5.02 -1.24
N LEU A 33 -0.85 -5.30 -0.78
CA LEU A 33 0.37 -5.19 -1.58
C LEU A 33 0.72 -6.49 -2.33
N GLY A 34 -0.01 -7.59 -2.12
CA GLY A 34 0.26 -8.88 -2.74
C GLY A 34 1.59 -9.51 -2.30
N ILE A 35 2.02 -9.26 -1.05
CA ILE A 35 3.28 -9.79 -0.48
C ILE A 35 3.03 -10.54 0.83
N SER A 36 4.04 -11.25 1.32
CA SER A 36 3.96 -11.86 2.66
C SER A 36 4.13 -10.81 3.77
N THR A 37 3.53 -11.06 4.94
CA THR A 37 3.73 -10.22 6.13
C THR A 37 5.19 -10.17 6.57
N ARG A 38 5.93 -11.27 6.38
CA ARG A 38 7.38 -11.34 6.62
C ARG A 38 8.13 -10.37 5.70
N THR A 39 7.83 -10.38 4.40
CA THR A 39 8.44 -9.46 3.44
C THR A 39 8.14 -8.00 3.79
N LEU A 40 6.91 -7.69 4.21
CA LEU A 40 6.55 -6.35 4.66
C LEU A 40 7.37 -5.94 5.90
N ASP A 41 7.53 -6.81 6.89
CA ASP A 41 8.31 -6.52 8.09
C ASP A 41 9.81 -6.35 7.80
N GLU A 42 10.39 -7.18 6.94
CA GLU A 42 11.79 -7.05 6.49
C GLU A 42 12.02 -5.71 5.78
N ARG A 43 11.14 -5.33 4.86
CA ARG A 43 11.16 -4.04 4.14
C ARG A 43 11.03 -2.85 5.07
N ARG A 44 10.09 -2.93 6.02
CA ARG A 44 9.89 -1.92 7.05
C ARG A 44 11.14 -1.72 7.92
N LYS A 45 11.74 -2.81 8.43
CA LYS A 45 12.96 -2.76 9.25
C LYS A 45 14.15 -2.18 8.50
N ALA A 46 14.25 -2.48 7.21
CA ALA A 46 15.28 -1.93 6.33
C ALA A 46 14.96 -0.51 5.83
N ALA A 47 13.79 0.05 6.15
CA ALA A 47 13.30 1.34 5.67
C ALA A 47 13.33 1.48 4.13
N ILE A 48 12.99 0.40 3.43
CA ILE A 48 12.95 0.34 1.96
C ILE A 48 11.63 -0.23 1.48
N ASP A 49 11.11 0.27 0.35
CA ASP A 49 9.96 -0.30 -0.38
C ASP A 49 8.74 -0.63 0.52
N CYS A 50 8.42 0.26 1.44
CA CYS A 50 7.36 0.10 2.45
C CYS A 50 6.48 1.36 2.49
N PRO A 51 5.14 1.26 2.58
CA PRO A 51 4.29 2.42 2.77
C PRO A 51 4.55 3.09 4.12
N GLU A 52 4.34 4.41 4.18
CA GLU A 52 4.39 5.13 5.45
C GLU A 52 3.36 4.60 6.44
N PHE A 53 3.81 4.34 7.67
CA PHE A 53 3.05 3.72 8.74
C PHE A 53 3.09 4.57 10.01
N ILE A 54 2.17 4.28 10.92
CA ILE A 54 2.12 4.88 12.25
C ILE A 54 2.39 3.79 13.27
N GLU A 55 3.28 4.07 14.21
CA GLU A 55 3.49 3.24 15.39
C GLU A 55 2.42 3.58 16.44
N ALA A 56 1.46 2.68 16.62
CA ALA A 56 0.47 2.76 17.68
C ALA A 56 0.93 1.94 18.89
N LYS A 57 0.40 2.26 20.09
CA LYS A 57 0.71 1.53 21.33
C LYS A 57 0.51 0.00 21.25
N LYS A 58 -0.31 -0.49 20.31
CA LYS A 58 -0.64 -1.91 20.12
C LYS A 58 -0.06 -2.53 18.84
N GLY A 59 0.80 -1.82 18.11
CA GLY A 59 1.42 -2.31 16.89
C GLY A 59 1.52 -1.28 15.78
N ILE A 60 1.70 -1.76 14.56
CA ILE A 60 1.95 -0.93 13.38
C ILE A 60 0.67 -0.86 12.55
N MET A 61 0.29 0.36 12.17
CA MET A 61 -0.91 0.63 11.39
C MET A 61 -0.52 1.39 10.12
N PHE A 62 -1.17 1.05 9.01
CA PHE A 62 -0.92 1.66 7.70
C PHE A 62 -2.16 2.46 7.30
N PRO A 63 -2.11 3.80 7.33
CA PRO A 63 -3.19 4.62 6.81
C PRO A 63 -3.45 4.29 5.34
N VAL A 64 -4.71 4.07 4.98
CA VAL A 64 -5.09 3.57 3.66
C VAL A 64 -4.58 4.48 2.53
N GLN A 65 -4.59 5.80 2.72
CA GLN A 65 -4.10 6.77 1.74
C GLN A 65 -2.59 6.60 1.46
N ASN A 66 -1.81 6.23 2.47
CA ASN A 66 -0.37 6.01 2.32
C ASN A 66 -0.09 4.74 1.51
N VAL A 67 -0.90 3.70 1.72
CA VAL A 67 -0.82 2.45 0.95
C VAL A 67 -1.16 2.68 -0.52
N VAL A 68 -2.20 3.46 -0.81
CA VAL A 68 -2.58 3.82 -2.19
C VAL A 68 -1.48 4.67 -2.84
N ASN A 69 -1.00 5.71 -2.16
CA ASN A 69 0.09 6.56 -2.67
C ASN A 69 1.34 5.75 -2.97
N TYR A 70 1.73 4.85 -2.07
CA TYR A 70 2.85 3.95 -2.27
C TYR A 70 2.68 3.11 -3.54
N GLN A 71 1.49 2.53 -3.79
CA GLN A 71 1.28 1.73 -5.00
C GLN A 71 1.28 2.57 -6.27
N LEU A 72 0.72 3.78 -6.24
CA LEU A 72 0.76 4.69 -7.37
C LEU A 72 2.19 5.09 -7.71
N GLU A 73 3.01 5.46 -6.72
CA GLU A 73 4.42 5.77 -6.95
C GLU A 73 5.20 4.55 -7.47
N LYS A 74 4.93 3.37 -6.91
CA LYS A 74 5.56 2.13 -7.36
C LYS A 74 5.20 1.81 -8.80
N SER A 75 3.95 2.04 -9.20
CA SER A 75 3.48 1.81 -10.58
C SER A 75 4.23 2.65 -11.61
N LYS A 76 4.72 3.85 -11.24
CA LYS A 76 5.50 4.73 -12.12
C LYS A 76 6.91 4.18 -12.40
N GLN A 77 7.41 3.33 -11.52
CA GLN A 77 8.74 2.72 -11.59
C GLN A 77 8.71 1.33 -12.25
N CYS A 78 7.52 0.83 -12.59
CA CYS A 78 7.38 -0.44 -13.28
C CYS A 78 7.85 -0.31 -14.73
N ILE A 79 8.95 -1.00 -15.06
CA ILE A 79 9.37 -1.19 -16.44
C ILE A 79 8.53 -2.34 -17.01
N LYS A 80 7.94 -2.15 -18.21
CA LYS A 80 7.28 -3.24 -18.93
C LYS A 80 8.29 -4.37 -19.13
N VAL A 81 8.03 -5.53 -18.55
CA VAL A 81 8.77 -6.76 -18.88
C VAL A 81 7.94 -7.46 -19.96
N ASP A 82 8.44 -7.45 -21.18
CA ASP A 82 7.89 -8.27 -22.25
C ASP A 82 8.23 -9.74 -21.95
N TYR A 83 7.19 -10.57 -21.84
CA TYR A 83 7.30 -12.04 -21.77
C TYR A 83 7.19 -12.64 -23.17
#